data_AF-L2GBC5-F1
#
_entry.id   AF-L2GBC5-F1
#
_cell.length_a   1.000
_cell.length_b   1.000
_cell.length_c   1.000
_cell.angle_alpha   90.00
_cell.angle_beta   90.00
_cell.angle_gamma   90.00
#
_symmetry.space_group_name_H-M   'P 1'
#
loop_
_entity.id
_entity.type
_entity.pdbx_description
1 polymer ?
#
loop_
_entity_poly.entity_id
_entity_poly.type
_entity_poly.pdbx_seq_one_letter_code
_entity_poly.pdbx_strand_id
1 'polypeptide(L)'
;MCRFQSVTLFLALVSVCYSQTSEPAPSAVPSGTSADYIIYAKEGTNKADGDGFGNTLAGLVGEENRDIIANDIGIPFVWRANLTPDQLATVKADRVVAEADINNPLTRDDWEPDRVQPSATQQKRAEVTQIPIAKNNIFDLRTLSTPPREKESLPNYRYDDVAGQGITVYVVDTGPFDLQHEELRSSDASITRRELDLARGKELDLQDRQYGTCIASKTVGDTSGAAKRADLVGVRIDFTEFGLLHGLQAAADEIRGNGLQGKAVISVSILTNAPSAAYTTSMRSIIQSLIKLDVPVVTGAGNKFQDGIEEPHKLPAVLAKELPVIVVGSADKDFGISAFSQRGNLVTTYAIGADVMCAESLEATSLATHSGTSFATPQIAGMLAYWMSHPDFARDLSAGSIAEILRNMTGALSYPRVAEAGYPPIAWNGYDLAESCFDSGSGSTNGRGAQGATSTRRVLSAADGPTTTTTSAIETATAAPGTCNLCGAMLDNENASNLGGQVDCDGAVYAQSSCEANPDCKSWAYGSDNRGNYAIPVCLLFTQSATEITRIPHISYGRLCIYPMDACATVKAAKKWKNVKPQTWYYSPWVHVNTPIP
;
A
#
# COMPACT_ATOMS: atom_id res chain seq x y z
N MET A 1 88.39 -3.27 24.94
CA MET A 1 87.99 -2.89 23.57
C MET A 1 86.85 -3.83 23.18
N CYS A 2 85.58 -3.43 23.27
CA CYS A 2 84.86 -2.44 22.43
C CYS A 2 84.33 -3.03 21.11
N ARG A 3 83.18 -3.71 21.16
CA ARG A 3 81.93 -3.29 20.49
C ARG A 3 80.75 -4.12 21.01
N PHE A 4 79.61 -3.48 21.25
CA PHE A 4 78.37 -4.17 21.64
C PHE A 4 77.70 -4.79 20.41
N GLN A 5 77.06 -5.95 20.59
CA GLN A 5 76.15 -6.52 19.60
C GLN A 5 74.76 -5.90 19.77
N SER A 6 74.10 -5.57 18.65
CA SER A 6 72.70 -5.12 18.67
C SER A 6 71.78 -6.33 18.77
N VAL A 7 70.88 -6.33 19.75
CA VAL A 7 69.79 -7.30 19.87
C VAL A 7 68.49 -6.53 20.10
N THR A 8 67.58 -6.59 19.14
CA THR A 8 66.19 -6.16 19.31
C THR A 8 65.32 -7.10 18.48
N LEU A 9 64.31 -7.68 19.10
CA LEU A 9 63.50 -8.77 18.54
C LEU A 9 62.21 -8.22 17.90
N PHE A 10 61.70 -8.93 16.90
CA PHE A 10 60.38 -8.68 16.32
C PHE A 10 59.26 -8.79 17.36
N LEU A 11 58.27 -7.90 17.27
CA LEU A 11 56.90 -8.15 17.70
C LEU A 11 55.97 -7.30 16.82
N ALA A 12 54.97 -7.94 16.21
CA ALA A 12 54.09 -7.30 15.24
C ALA A 12 52.81 -6.79 15.91
N LEU A 13 52.36 -5.60 15.51
CA LEU A 13 51.03 -5.08 15.78
C LEU A 13 50.49 -4.47 14.49
N VAL A 14 49.44 -5.08 13.93
CA VAL A 14 48.67 -4.50 12.83
C VAL A 14 47.78 -3.41 13.43
N SER A 15 48.07 -2.15 13.14
CA SER A 15 47.18 -1.04 13.48
C SER A 15 46.20 -0.81 12.33
N VAL A 16 44.91 -0.84 12.63
CA VAL A 16 43.85 -0.62 11.64
C VAL A 16 43.76 0.87 11.32
N CYS A 17 44.08 1.24 10.08
CA CYS A 17 43.78 2.59 9.56
C CYS A 17 42.27 2.72 9.33
N TYR A 18 41.55 3.05 10.41
CA TYR A 18 40.15 3.44 10.35
C TYR A 18 40.05 4.84 9.76
N SER A 19 40.00 4.93 8.44
CA SER A 19 39.74 6.19 7.72
C SER A 19 38.33 6.66 8.04
N GLN A 20 38.20 7.54 9.03
CA GLN A 20 36.97 8.29 9.25
C GLN A 20 36.77 9.22 8.05
N THR A 21 35.90 8.81 7.14
CA THR A 21 35.29 9.72 6.17
C THR A 21 34.38 10.66 6.95
N SER A 22 34.94 11.79 7.40
CA SER A 22 34.16 12.88 7.95
C SER A 22 33.15 13.33 6.90
N GLU A 23 31.87 13.32 7.25
CA GLU A 23 30.80 13.89 6.42
C GLU A 23 31.16 15.34 6.06
N PRO A 24 30.94 15.80 4.82
CA PRO A 24 31.09 17.20 4.50
C PRO A 24 30.06 17.99 5.32
N ALA A 25 30.53 18.84 6.22
CA ALA A 25 29.67 19.77 6.94
C ALA A 25 28.82 20.59 5.93
N PRO A 26 27.56 20.92 6.26
CA PRO A 26 26.67 21.63 5.34
C PRO A 26 27.35 22.90 4.82
N SER A 27 27.47 22.99 3.49
CA SER A 27 28.27 24.01 2.83
C SER A 27 27.75 25.41 3.17
N ALA A 28 28.52 26.17 3.93
CA ALA A 28 28.16 27.54 4.31
C ALA A 28 28.06 28.40 3.04
N VAL A 29 26.83 28.80 2.70
CA VAL A 29 26.52 29.63 1.54
C VAL A 29 27.33 30.92 1.61
N PRO A 30 28.08 31.32 0.56
CA PRO A 30 28.84 32.55 0.55
C PRO A 30 27.96 33.76 0.88
N SER A 31 28.41 34.60 1.81
CA SER A 31 27.66 35.77 2.29
C SER A 31 27.38 36.74 1.14
N GLY A 32 26.14 36.75 0.65
CA GLY A 32 25.68 37.62 -0.44
C GLY A 32 25.05 36.89 -1.63
N THR A 33 25.18 35.56 -1.75
CA THR A 33 24.45 34.79 -2.76
C THR A 33 23.07 34.36 -2.26
N SER A 34 22.06 34.42 -3.13
CA SER A 34 20.73 33.86 -2.86
C SER A 34 20.71 32.33 -3.01
N ALA A 35 19.89 31.66 -2.20
CA ALA A 35 19.61 30.23 -2.31
C ALA A 35 18.10 29.95 -2.35
N ASP A 36 17.71 28.77 -2.83
CA ASP A 36 16.32 28.32 -2.96
C ASP A 36 15.81 27.76 -1.63
N TYR A 37 14.74 28.33 -1.07
CA TYR A 37 14.19 27.96 0.24
C TYR A 37 12.74 27.50 0.13
N ILE A 38 12.41 26.45 0.90
CA ILE A 38 11.04 26.11 1.28
C ILE A 38 10.68 26.89 2.55
N ILE A 39 9.46 27.40 2.63
CA ILE A 39 8.95 28.17 3.77
C ILE A 39 7.62 27.53 4.18
N TYR A 40 7.46 27.16 5.45
CA TYR A 40 6.26 26.49 5.95
C TYR A 40 5.44 27.43 6.85
N ALA A 41 4.12 27.40 6.71
CA ALA A 41 3.20 28.11 7.60
C ALA A 41 3.12 27.44 8.98
N LYS A 42 2.82 28.22 10.02
CA LYS A 42 2.38 27.68 11.31
C LYS A 42 1.03 26.99 11.17
N GLU A 43 0.85 25.87 11.87
CA GLU A 43 -0.44 25.19 11.98
C GLU A 43 -1.50 26.15 12.54
N GLY A 44 -2.71 26.11 11.98
CA GLY A 44 -3.78 27.06 12.30
C GLY A 44 -3.66 28.44 11.62
N THR A 45 -2.69 28.65 10.72
CA THR A 45 -2.67 29.84 9.84
C THR A 45 -3.99 29.95 9.07
N ASN A 46 -4.63 31.11 9.15
CA ASN A 46 -5.87 31.40 8.43
C ASN A 46 -5.59 32.01 7.05
N LYS A 47 -6.59 32.06 6.16
CA LYS A 47 -6.42 32.56 4.80
C LYS A 47 -5.88 33.99 4.74
N ALA A 48 -6.38 34.91 5.56
CA ALA A 48 -5.96 36.32 5.51
C ALA A 48 -4.49 36.51 5.92
N ASP A 49 -4.02 35.72 6.89
CA ASP A 49 -2.62 35.73 7.32
C ASP A 49 -1.70 35.05 6.29
N GLY A 50 -2.10 33.89 5.73
CA GLY A 50 -1.36 33.19 4.68
C GLY A 50 -1.25 33.99 3.38
N ASP A 51 -2.38 34.54 2.90
CA ASP A 51 -2.39 35.45 1.74
C ASP A 51 -1.56 36.71 2.04
N GLY A 52 -1.65 37.25 3.26
CA GLY A 52 -0.86 38.40 3.71
C GLY A 52 0.64 38.15 3.62
N PHE A 53 1.13 37.03 4.19
CA PHE A 53 2.53 36.66 4.07
C PHE A 53 2.95 36.37 2.61
N GLY A 54 2.08 35.73 1.81
CA GLY A 54 2.32 35.52 0.38
C GLY A 54 2.55 36.83 -0.40
N ASN A 55 1.79 37.88 -0.06
CA ASN A 55 1.98 39.23 -0.62
C ASN A 55 3.25 39.93 -0.09
N THR A 56 3.61 39.72 1.18
CA THR A 56 4.91 40.20 1.71
C THR A 56 6.08 39.55 0.97
N LEU A 57 6.02 38.23 0.76
CA LEU A 57 7.02 37.48 0.00
C LEU A 57 7.09 37.96 -1.47
N ALA A 58 5.95 38.23 -2.10
CA ALA A 58 5.88 38.88 -3.42
C ALA A 58 6.67 40.20 -3.48
N GLY A 59 6.48 41.06 -2.48
CA GLY A 59 7.20 42.33 -2.37
C GLY A 59 8.71 42.19 -2.09
N LEU A 60 9.16 41.04 -1.57
CA LEU A 60 10.57 40.77 -1.29
C LEU A 60 11.33 40.17 -2.48
N VAL A 61 10.70 39.31 -3.30
CA VAL A 61 11.39 38.58 -4.39
C VAL A 61 10.82 38.77 -5.80
N GLY A 62 9.61 39.33 -5.95
CA GLY A 62 8.85 39.33 -7.20
C GLY A 62 7.69 38.32 -7.20
N GLU A 63 6.82 38.40 -8.20
CA GLU A 63 5.67 37.48 -8.30
C GLU A 63 6.11 36.13 -8.86
N GLU A 64 6.90 36.19 -9.94
CA GLU A 64 7.46 35.09 -10.72
C GLU A 64 8.53 34.27 -9.99
N ASN A 65 9.11 34.82 -8.92
CA ASN A 65 10.24 34.24 -8.18
C ASN A 65 9.81 33.49 -6.90
N ARG A 66 8.51 33.23 -6.73
CA ARG A 66 7.99 32.29 -5.71
C ARG A 66 7.07 31.23 -6.31
N ASP A 67 6.90 30.14 -5.58
CA ASP A 67 5.77 29.20 -5.74
C ASP A 67 4.93 29.19 -4.45
N ILE A 68 3.67 28.74 -4.53
CA ILE A 68 2.75 28.60 -3.39
C ILE A 68 2.06 27.24 -3.45
N ILE A 69 2.04 26.51 -2.35
CA ILE A 69 1.19 25.33 -2.13
C ILE A 69 0.07 25.74 -1.17
N ALA A 70 -1.18 25.59 -1.60
CA ALA A 70 -2.37 25.89 -0.83
C ALA A 70 -3.24 24.64 -0.64
N ASN A 71 -4.04 24.61 0.42
CA ASN A 71 -4.91 23.47 0.71
C ASN A 71 -6.23 23.48 -0.09
N ASP A 72 -7.09 22.49 0.16
CA ASP A 72 -8.41 22.30 -0.46
C ASP A 72 -9.38 23.48 -0.32
N ILE A 73 -9.18 24.36 0.67
CA ILE A 73 -9.94 25.61 0.86
C ILE A 73 -9.14 26.88 0.51
N GLY A 74 -8.02 26.73 -0.19
CA GLY A 74 -7.21 27.83 -0.72
C GLY A 74 -6.44 28.63 0.33
N ILE A 75 -6.09 28.03 1.47
CA ILE A 75 -5.15 28.60 2.45
C ILE A 75 -3.73 28.19 2.06
N PRO A 76 -2.81 29.15 1.76
CA PRO A 76 -1.39 28.87 1.59
C PRO A 76 -0.77 28.23 2.84
N PHE A 77 0.00 27.15 2.68
CA PHE A 77 0.70 26.49 3.79
C PHE A 77 2.18 26.16 3.52
N VAL A 78 2.61 26.16 2.25
CA VAL A 78 4.04 26.15 1.88
C VAL A 78 4.31 27.17 0.79
N TRP A 79 5.48 27.81 0.82
CA TRP A 79 6.01 28.63 -0.28
C TRP A 79 7.41 28.14 -0.68
N ARG A 80 7.82 28.47 -1.89
CA ARG A 80 9.21 28.40 -2.36
C ARG A 80 9.68 29.81 -2.72
N ALA A 81 10.91 30.19 -2.41
CA ALA A 81 11.49 31.44 -2.90
C ALA A 81 13.03 31.40 -2.92
N ASN A 82 13.64 32.09 -3.89
CA ASN A 82 15.07 32.41 -3.84
C ASN A 82 15.31 33.60 -2.90
N LEU A 83 16.05 33.39 -1.81
CA LEU A 83 16.29 34.41 -0.78
C LEU A 83 17.79 34.63 -0.55
N THR A 84 18.19 35.90 -0.43
CA THR A 84 19.46 36.30 0.19
C THR A 84 19.40 36.11 1.72
N PRO A 85 20.54 36.07 2.44
CA PRO A 85 20.54 35.92 3.90
C PRO A 85 19.69 36.95 4.65
N ASP A 86 19.65 38.21 4.20
CA ASP A 86 18.88 39.29 4.85
C ASP A 86 17.36 39.14 4.58
N GLN A 87 16.98 38.72 3.38
CA GLN A 87 15.59 38.35 3.07
C GLN A 87 15.16 37.11 3.87
N LEU A 88 16.03 36.10 4.03
CA LEU A 88 15.76 34.92 4.84
C LEU A 88 15.57 35.27 6.32
N ALA A 89 16.41 36.16 6.88
CA ALA A 89 16.24 36.67 8.23
C ALA A 89 14.90 37.41 8.42
N THR A 90 14.48 38.17 7.41
CA THR A 90 13.17 38.84 7.37
C THR A 90 12.02 37.82 7.32
N VAL A 91 12.12 36.81 6.46
CA VAL A 91 11.12 35.72 6.33
C VAL A 91 10.99 34.90 7.62
N LYS A 92 12.11 34.48 8.23
CA LYS A 92 12.12 33.73 9.50
C LYS A 92 11.61 34.53 10.71
N ALA A 93 11.49 35.85 10.58
CA ALA A 93 10.92 36.72 11.62
C ALA A 93 9.40 36.94 11.49
N ASP A 94 8.76 36.50 10.39
CA ASP A 94 7.32 36.70 10.21
C ASP A 94 6.50 35.80 11.15
N ARG A 95 5.38 36.33 11.67
CA ARG A 95 4.47 35.61 12.56
C ARG A 95 3.84 34.37 11.91
N VAL A 96 3.72 34.32 10.58
CA VAL A 96 3.12 33.20 9.83
C VAL A 96 4.09 32.04 9.64
N VAL A 97 5.40 32.29 9.53
CA VAL A 97 6.41 31.28 9.19
C VAL A 97 6.72 30.40 10.41
N ALA A 98 6.58 29.08 10.28
CA ALA A 98 7.01 28.11 11.29
C ALA A 98 8.51 27.80 11.16
N GLU A 99 8.94 27.58 9.92
CA GLU A 99 10.23 27.02 9.55
C GLU A 99 10.53 27.43 8.10
N ALA A 100 11.81 27.58 7.73
CA ALA A 100 12.19 27.89 6.35
C ALA A 100 13.60 27.39 6.05
N ASP A 101 13.72 26.37 5.22
CA ASP A 101 14.97 25.63 5.01
C ASP A 101 15.30 25.47 3.53
N ILE A 102 16.53 25.06 3.22
CA ILE A 102 17.02 24.95 1.85
C ILE A 102 16.18 23.88 1.13
N ASN A 103 15.69 24.21 -0.08
CA ASN A 103 14.98 23.26 -0.93
C ASN A 103 15.98 22.25 -1.52
N ASN A 104 16.21 21.14 -0.81
CA ASN A 104 17.23 20.18 -1.21
C ASN A 104 16.80 19.41 -2.47
N PRO A 105 17.75 19.06 -3.37
CA PRO A 105 17.50 18.07 -4.40
C PRO A 105 17.23 16.70 -3.77
N LEU A 106 16.34 15.92 -4.38
CA LEU A 106 16.08 14.55 -3.97
C LEU A 106 17.17 13.60 -4.50
N THR A 107 17.22 12.40 -3.93
CA THR A 107 18.13 11.33 -4.37
C THR A 107 17.34 10.08 -4.73
N ARG A 108 17.80 9.38 -5.79
CA ARG A 108 17.21 8.11 -6.23
C ARG A 108 17.74 6.95 -5.38
N ASP A 109 16.90 5.95 -5.12
CA ASP A 109 17.27 4.70 -4.43
C ASP A 109 17.45 3.54 -5.45
N ASP A 110 18.27 3.70 -6.49
CA ASP A 110 18.33 2.75 -7.62
C ASP A 110 19.24 1.51 -7.39
N TRP A 111 19.04 0.42 -8.15
CA TRP A 111 19.79 -0.87 -8.08
C TRP A 111 19.73 -1.65 -9.42
N GLU A 112 20.83 -2.28 -9.86
CA GLU A 112 20.97 -2.88 -11.22
C GLU A 112 21.67 -4.26 -11.29
N PRO A 113 21.17 -5.20 -12.12
CA PRO A 113 22.00 -6.20 -12.82
C PRO A 113 21.54 -6.57 -14.27
N ASP A 114 22.33 -7.42 -14.98
CA ASP A 114 22.23 -7.77 -16.43
C ASP A 114 21.15 -8.82 -16.87
N ARG A 115 20.85 -8.88 -18.19
CA ARG A 115 19.68 -9.58 -18.78
C ARG A 115 19.96 -10.54 -19.97
N VAL A 116 19.14 -11.62 -20.11
CA VAL A 116 18.92 -12.44 -21.35
C VAL A 116 17.46 -12.98 -21.36
N GLN A 117 16.82 -13.17 -22.54
CA GLN A 117 15.40 -13.57 -22.76
C GLN A 117 15.29 -14.49 -24.02
N PRO A 118 14.12 -15.00 -24.55
CA PRO A 118 12.69 -14.75 -24.25
C PRO A 118 11.71 -15.98 -24.32
N SER A 119 10.37 -15.73 -24.31
CA SER A 119 9.26 -16.56 -24.90
C SER A 119 8.91 -17.91 -24.21
N ALA A 120 7.82 -18.69 -24.49
CA ALA A 120 6.40 -18.53 -24.93
C ALA A 120 5.74 -19.96 -24.93
N THR A 121 4.44 -20.32 -25.04
CA THR A 121 3.06 -19.75 -25.28
C THR A 121 1.99 -20.79 -24.75
N GLN A 122 0.65 -20.84 -24.96
CA GLN A 122 -0.29 -20.13 -25.85
C GLN A 122 -1.71 -19.71 -25.32
N GLN A 123 -2.81 -20.51 -25.41
CA GLN A 123 -4.22 -19.99 -25.48
C GLN A 123 -5.33 -21.04 -25.14
N LYS A 124 -6.61 -20.74 -24.79
CA LYS A 124 -7.36 -19.52 -24.33
C LYS A 124 -8.81 -19.88 -23.85
N ARG A 125 -9.59 -18.91 -23.30
CA ARG A 125 -11.08 -18.81 -23.39
C ARG A 125 -11.50 -17.36 -23.79
N ALA A 126 -12.74 -16.94 -23.55
CA ALA A 126 -13.26 -15.59 -23.86
C ALA A 126 -12.91 -14.62 -22.72
N GLU A 127 -11.79 -13.93 -22.91
CA GLU A 127 -10.88 -13.46 -21.85
C GLU A 127 -9.81 -12.61 -22.56
N VAL A 128 -9.25 -11.55 -21.98
CA VAL A 128 -8.11 -10.86 -22.62
C VAL A 128 -6.80 -11.43 -22.08
N THR A 129 -6.37 -12.55 -22.67
CA THR A 129 -5.02 -13.08 -22.45
C THR A 129 -4.01 -12.23 -23.23
N GLN A 130 -3.14 -11.52 -22.55
CA GLN A 130 -1.97 -10.95 -23.19
C GLN A 130 -0.88 -12.02 -23.34
N ILE A 131 -0.57 -12.33 -24.60
CA ILE A 131 0.48 -13.28 -24.97
C ILE A 131 1.85 -12.58 -24.90
N PRO A 132 2.84 -13.12 -24.18
CA PRO A 132 4.20 -12.60 -24.20
C PRO A 132 4.80 -12.64 -25.61
N ILE A 133 5.29 -11.50 -26.10
CA ILE A 133 5.97 -11.41 -27.39
C ILE A 133 7.45 -11.78 -27.25
N ALA A 134 8.12 -12.13 -28.35
CA ALA A 134 9.52 -12.58 -28.33
C ALA A 134 10.55 -11.54 -27.84
N LYS A 135 10.14 -10.29 -27.60
CA LYS A 135 10.94 -9.24 -26.94
C LYS A 135 10.41 -8.82 -25.56
N ASN A 136 9.28 -9.36 -25.08
CA ASN A 136 8.66 -8.96 -23.82
C ASN A 136 8.06 -10.16 -23.08
N ASN A 137 8.82 -10.72 -22.14
CA ASN A 137 8.47 -11.93 -21.38
C ASN A 137 7.89 -11.56 -20.01
N ILE A 138 6.82 -10.76 -19.99
CA ILE A 138 6.26 -10.03 -18.82
C ILE A 138 5.91 -10.95 -17.65
N PHE A 139 6.87 -11.33 -16.82
CA PHE A 139 6.67 -12.23 -15.68
C PHE A 139 5.90 -11.55 -14.55
N ASP A 140 6.11 -10.25 -14.40
CA ASP A 140 5.52 -9.37 -13.41
C ASP A 140 3.97 -9.35 -13.48
N LEU A 141 3.39 -8.83 -14.57
CA LEU A 141 1.93 -8.87 -14.77
C LEU A 141 1.36 -10.30 -14.71
N ARG A 142 2.05 -11.30 -15.29
CA ARG A 142 1.61 -12.70 -15.23
C ARG A 142 1.42 -13.17 -13.79
N THR A 143 2.35 -12.83 -12.91
CA THR A 143 2.26 -13.11 -11.47
C THR A 143 1.04 -12.45 -10.83
N LEU A 144 0.75 -11.18 -11.15
CA LEU A 144 -0.45 -10.48 -10.66
C LEU A 144 -1.76 -11.15 -11.08
N SER A 145 -1.81 -11.80 -12.25
CA SER A 145 -3.00 -12.57 -12.66
C SER A 145 -3.05 -14.02 -12.18
N THR A 146 -1.96 -14.54 -11.61
CA THR A 146 -1.87 -15.97 -11.26
C THR A 146 -2.72 -16.25 -10.02
N PRO A 147 -3.68 -17.19 -10.06
CA PRO A 147 -4.57 -17.47 -8.92
C PRO A 147 -3.87 -18.06 -7.67
N PRO A 148 -4.48 -17.92 -6.48
CA PRO A 148 -4.10 -18.63 -5.24
C PRO A 148 -4.06 -20.16 -5.30
N ARG A 149 -4.60 -20.77 -6.36
CA ARG A 149 -4.55 -22.21 -6.61
C ARG A 149 -3.34 -22.66 -7.48
N GLU A 150 -2.58 -21.72 -8.04
CA GLU A 150 -1.49 -21.98 -8.98
C GLU A 150 -0.13 -21.63 -8.38
N LYS A 151 0.78 -22.62 -8.35
CA LYS A 151 2.14 -22.51 -7.80
C LYS A 151 3.14 -21.86 -8.75
N GLU A 152 2.93 -22.04 -10.05
CA GLU A 152 3.74 -21.49 -11.13
C GLU A 152 2.98 -20.33 -11.77
N SER A 153 3.68 -19.32 -12.29
CA SER A 153 3.02 -18.19 -12.96
C SER A 153 2.32 -18.62 -14.24
N LEU A 154 1.13 -18.06 -14.48
CA LEU A 154 0.38 -18.23 -15.72
C LEU A 154 1.23 -17.91 -16.97
N PRO A 155 1.00 -18.58 -18.11
CA PRO A 155 1.76 -18.32 -19.34
C PRO A 155 1.48 -16.93 -19.94
N ASN A 156 0.30 -16.35 -19.68
CA ASN A 156 -0.19 -15.08 -20.19
C ASN A 156 -0.70 -14.21 -19.03
N TYR A 157 -0.61 -12.88 -19.15
CA TYR A 157 -1.34 -12.00 -18.23
C TYR A 157 -2.83 -12.04 -18.57
N ARG A 158 -3.69 -12.11 -17.54
CA ARG A 158 -5.14 -12.22 -17.68
C ARG A 158 -5.84 -11.07 -16.96
N TYR A 159 -6.71 -10.39 -17.69
CA TYR A 159 -7.52 -9.27 -17.23
C TYR A 159 -8.83 -9.19 -18.04
N ASP A 160 -9.82 -8.51 -17.47
CA ASP A 160 -11.09 -8.20 -18.12
C ASP A 160 -11.00 -6.87 -18.89
N ASP A 161 -11.70 -6.79 -20.02
CA ASP A 161 -11.60 -5.72 -21.05
C ASP A 161 -11.96 -4.29 -20.56
N VAL A 162 -12.48 -4.18 -19.34
CA VAL A 162 -12.60 -2.88 -18.64
C VAL A 162 -11.22 -2.26 -18.41
N ALA A 163 -10.20 -3.03 -18.00
CA ALA A 163 -8.78 -2.67 -17.99
C ALA A 163 -8.40 -1.27 -17.45
N GLY A 164 -9.19 -0.68 -16.53
CA GLY A 164 -8.97 0.68 -16.00
C GLY A 164 -9.81 1.79 -16.66
N GLN A 165 -10.71 1.47 -17.60
CA GLN A 165 -11.52 2.43 -18.34
C GLN A 165 -12.31 3.38 -17.41
N GLY A 166 -12.18 4.69 -17.65
CA GLY A 166 -12.84 5.73 -16.86
C GLY A 166 -12.16 6.08 -15.54
N ILE A 167 -10.96 5.54 -15.28
CA ILE A 167 -10.09 5.86 -14.15
C ILE A 167 -8.81 6.52 -14.66
N THR A 168 -8.37 7.59 -13.99
CA THR A 168 -7.14 8.32 -14.35
C THR A 168 -6.02 8.01 -13.35
N VAL A 169 -4.90 7.47 -13.81
CA VAL A 169 -3.73 7.29 -12.94
C VAL A 169 -2.80 8.49 -13.08
N TYR A 170 -2.49 9.10 -11.94
CA TYR A 170 -1.52 10.18 -11.79
C TYR A 170 -0.19 9.58 -11.38
N VAL A 171 0.82 9.66 -12.25
CA VAL A 171 2.18 9.18 -11.99
C VAL A 171 3.04 10.38 -11.63
N VAL A 172 3.38 10.53 -10.35
CA VAL A 172 4.21 11.63 -9.85
C VAL A 172 5.67 11.20 -9.91
N ASP A 173 6.41 11.72 -10.89
CA ASP A 173 7.81 11.37 -11.13
C ASP A 173 8.62 12.54 -11.74
N THR A 174 9.91 12.32 -11.93
CA THR A 174 10.90 13.23 -12.54
C THR A 174 10.56 13.62 -13.98
N GLY A 175 10.36 12.63 -14.87
CA GLY A 175 9.99 12.84 -16.27
C GLY A 175 10.98 13.70 -17.09
N PRO A 176 10.58 14.23 -18.26
CA PRO A 176 9.26 14.12 -18.87
C PRO A 176 8.98 12.71 -19.42
N PHE A 177 7.70 12.44 -19.67
CA PHE A 177 7.22 11.13 -20.10
C PHE A 177 7.25 11.00 -21.62
N ASP A 178 7.77 9.89 -22.15
CA ASP A 178 7.81 9.64 -23.60
C ASP A 178 6.44 9.17 -24.13
N LEU A 179 5.46 10.06 -24.09
CA LEU A 179 4.07 9.81 -24.51
C LEU A 179 3.91 9.48 -26.01
N GLN A 180 5.00 9.45 -26.78
CA GLN A 180 5.03 8.98 -28.17
C GLN A 180 5.54 7.54 -28.32
N HIS A 181 6.07 6.92 -27.26
CA HIS A 181 6.43 5.50 -27.22
C HIS A 181 5.18 4.62 -27.38
N GLU A 182 5.25 3.53 -28.17
CA GLU A 182 4.09 2.70 -28.54
C GLU A 182 3.31 2.18 -27.33
N GLU A 183 4.00 1.74 -26.27
CA GLU A 183 3.38 1.41 -24.99
C GLU A 183 2.42 2.48 -24.45
N LEU A 184 2.78 3.76 -24.56
CA LEU A 184 1.97 4.87 -24.03
C LEU A 184 0.98 5.42 -25.06
N ARG A 185 0.97 4.92 -26.30
CA ARG A 185 -0.02 5.26 -27.34
C ARG A 185 -1.24 4.35 -27.24
N SER A 186 -2.42 4.93 -27.07
CA SER A 186 -3.67 4.19 -27.25
C SER A 186 -4.09 4.11 -28.72
N SER A 187 -4.69 2.99 -29.12
CA SER A 187 -5.48 2.89 -30.37
C SER A 187 -6.97 3.21 -30.18
N ASP A 188 -7.47 3.13 -28.94
CA ASP A 188 -8.79 3.62 -28.52
C ASP A 188 -8.68 5.11 -28.20
N ALA A 189 -9.25 5.95 -29.07
CA ALA A 189 -9.20 7.40 -28.99
C ALA A 189 -10.02 8.02 -27.85
N SER A 190 -10.71 7.21 -27.02
CA SER A 190 -11.33 7.69 -25.78
C SER A 190 -10.35 7.78 -24.61
N ILE A 191 -9.18 7.13 -24.71
CA ILE A 191 -8.14 7.13 -23.67
C ILE A 191 -7.20 8.31 -23.87
N THR A 192 -7.01 9.09 -22.81
CA THR A 192 -6.12 10.26 -22.76
C THR A 192 -4.80 9.94 -22.05
N ARG A 193 -3.69 10.44 -22.60
CA ARG A 193 -2.33 10.27 -22.07
C ARG A 193 -1.62 11.62 -22.20
N ARG A 194 -1.32 12.29 -21.09
CA ARG A 194 -0.76 13.66 -21.08
C ARG A 194 0.19 13.89 -19.90
N GLU A 195 0.90 15.02 -19.96
CA GLU A 195 1.82 15.48 -18.91
C GLU A 195 1.27 16.75 -18.22
N LEU A 196 1.62 16.92 -16.95
CA LEU A 196 1.48 18.13 -16.16
C LEU A 196 2.91 18.55 -15.74
N ASP A 197 3.49 19.52 -16.46
CA ASP A 197 4.88 19.96 -16.23
C ASP A 197 4.95 21.03 -15.11
N LEU A 198 5.57 20.64 -13.99
CA LEU A 198 5.86 21.49 -12.83
C LEU A 198 7.38 21.69 -12.65
N ALA A 199 8.21 21.14 -13.55
CA ALA A 199 9.67 21.23 -13.54
C ALA A 199 10.20 22.56 -14.11
N ARG A 200 9.31 23.54 -14.34
CA ARG A 200 9.62 24.91 -14.80
C ARG A 200 10.52 24.97 -16.05
N GLY A 201 10.40 23.97 -16.94
CA GLY A 201 11.18 23.90 -18.18
C GLY A 201 12.67 23.55 -18.01
N LYS A 202 13.07 22.93 -16.89
CA LYS A 202 14.42 22.34 -16.75
C LYS A 202 14.70 21.34 -17.89
N GLU A 203 15.95 21.30 -18.34
CA GLU A 203 16.41 20.43 -19.42
C GLU A 203 16.28 18.94 -19.11
N LEU A 204 16.48 18.12 -20.14
CA LEU A 204 16.24 16.68 -20.13
C LEU A 204 17.49 15.94 -19.64
N ASP A 205 17.41 15.24 -18.51
CA ASP A 205 18.24 14.05 -18.33
C ASP A 205 17.57 12.86 -19.03
N LEU A 206 18.38 12.01 -19.65
CA LEU A 206 17.93 10.75 -20.23
C LEU A 206 17.52 9.75 -19.13
N GLN A 207 18.16 9.79 -17.96
CA GLN A 207 17.78 8.96 -16.81
C GLN A 207 16.37 9.32 -16.31
N ASP A 208 16.08 10.62 -16.17
CA ASP A 208 14.76 11.09 -15.71
C ASP A 208 13.65 10.75 -16.73
N ARG A 209 13.92 10.97 -18.03
CA ARG A 209 13.01 10.55 -19.12
C ARG A 209 12.78 9.04 -19.10
N GLN A 210 13.84 8.24 -18.95
CA GLN A 210 13.76 6.78 -18.90
C GLN A 210 12.93 6.30 -17.71
N TYR A 211 13.12 6.87 -16.52
CA TYR A 211 12.46 6.45 -15.30
C TYR A 211 10.94 6.71 -15.36
N GLY A 212 10.55 7.96 -15.65
CA GLY A 212 9.13 8.34 -15.76
C GLY A 212 8.40 7.55 -16.84
N THR A 213 9.02 7.41 -18.03
CA THR A 213 8.45 6.63 -19.14
C THR A 213 8.25 5.16 -18.78
N CYS A 214 9.24 4.54 -18.13
CA CYS A 214 9.18 3.16 -17.67
C CYS A 214 8.03 2.95 -16.65
N ILE A 215 7.94 3.82 -15.64
CA ILE A 215 6.91 3.73 -14.59
C ILE A 215 5.51 3.91 -15.18
N ALA A 216 5.32 4.92 -16.04
CA ALA A 216 4.06 5.11 -16.76
C ALA A 216 3.67 3.88 -17.59
N SER A 217 4.63 3.22 -18.24
CA SER A 217 4.36 2.01 -19.03
C SER A 217 3.95 0.83 -18.13
N LYS A 218 4.55 0.66 -16.95
CA LYS A 218 4.11 -0.35 -15.97
C LYS A 218 2.71 -0.11 -15.41
N THR A 219 2.25 1.14 -15.37
CA THR A 219 0.87 1.46 -15.00
C THR A 219 -0.11 1.16 -16.14
N VAL A 220 0.10 1.78 -17.31
CA VAL A 220 -0.94 1.91 -18.37
C VAL A 220 -0.50 1.47 -19.78
N GLY A 221 0.69 0.88 -19.90
CA GLY A 221 1.29 0.47 -21.17
C GLY A 221 0.50 -0.62 -21.91
N ASP A 222 0.31 -0.46 -23.22
CA ASP A 222 -0.45 -1.40 -24.06
C ASP A 222 0.02 -2.86 -23.87
N THR A 223 1.32 -3.12 -23.88
CA THR A 223 1.84 -4.45 -23.52
C THR A 223 2.29 -4.50 -22.06
N SER A 224 3.05 -3.54 -21.56
CA SER A 224 3.75 -3.61 -20.27
C SER A 224 2.94 -3.22 -19.04
N GLY A 225 1.74 -2.66 -19.17
CA GLY A 225 0.94 -2.10 -18.07
C GLY A 225 -0.25 -2.93 -17.59
N ALA A 226 -0.63 -2.73 -16.33
CA ALA A 226 -1.76 -3.41 -15.69
C ALA A 226 -3.14 -2.78 -16.02
N ALA A 227 -3.23 -1.45 -16.10
CA ALA A 227 -4.44 -0.70 -16.44
C ALA A 227 -4.38 -0.12 -17.86
N LYS A 228 -4.38 -1.01 -18.86
CA LYS A 228 -4.17 -0.66 -20.28
C LYS A 228 -5.15 0.38 -20.82
N ARG A 229 -6.36 0.45 -20.26
CA ARG A 229 -7.44 1.36 -20.67
C ARG A 229 -7.72 2.51 -19.70
N ALA A 230 -6.87 2.70 -18.69
CA ALA A 230 -6.89 3.91 -17.87
C ALA A 230 -6.31 5.13 -18.61
N ASP A 231 -6.75 6.32 -18.20
CA ASP A 231 -6.12 7.58 -18.54
C ASP A 231 -4.81 7.76 -17.77
N LEU A 232 -3.88 8.55 -18.31
CA LEU A 232 -2.61 8.91 -17.65
C LEU A 232 -2.42 10.42 -17.57
N VAL A 233 -2.09 10.88 -16.36
CA VAL A 233 -1.42 12.17 -16.15
C VAL A 233 -0.04 11.90 -15.56
N GLY A 234 1.00 12.07 -16.38
CA GLY A 234 2.37 12.14 -15.88
C GLY A 234 2.58 13.48 -15.21
N VAL A 235 2.74 13.52 -13.89
CA VAL A 235 3.01 14.75 -13.14
C VAL A 235 4.52 14.89 -13.00
N ARG A 236 5.10 15.72 -13.87
CA ARG A 236 6.55 15.93 -13.98
C ARG A 236 6.98 16.96 -12.95
N ILE A 237 7.71 16.53 -11.91
CA ILE A 237 8.13 17.40 -10.81
C ILE A 237 9.52 18.01 -11.02
N ASP A 238 9.77 19.16 -10.40
CA ASP A 238 11.15 19.55 -10.05
C ASP A 238 11.68 18.54 -9.00
N PHE A 239 12.82 17.88 -9.23
CA PHE A 239 13.32 16.79 -8.36
C PHE A 239 13.96 17.31 -7.06
N THR A 240 13.13 17.98 -6.26
CA THR A 240 13.46 18.64 -4.99
C THR A 240 12.39 18.34 -3.95
N GLU A 241 12.71 18.55 -2.67
CA GLU A 241 11.77 18.41 -1.56
C GLU A 241 10.45 19.16 -1.82
N PHE A 242 10.52 20.42 -2.27
CA PHE A 242 9.33 21.22 -2.63
C PHE A 242 8.58 20.64 -3.82
N GLY A 243 9.28 20.23 -4.88
CA GLY A 243 8.65 19.75 -6.11
C GLY A 243 7.82 18.49 -5.91
N LEU A 244 8.20 17.60 -4.98
CA LEU A 244 7.41 16.43 -4.61
C LEU A 244 6.09 16.82 -3.89
N LEU A 245 6.14 17.77 -2.95
CA LEU A 245 4.93 18.31 -2.32
C LEU A 245 4.03 19.00 -3.36
N HIS A 246 4.63 19.83 -4.23
CA HIS A 246 3.93 20.57 -5.27
C HIS A 246 3.26 19.63 -6.28
N GLY A 247 3.95 18.55 -6.70
CA GLY A 247 3.38 17.53 -7.59
C GLY A 247 2.18 16.81 -7.01
N LEU A 248 2.26 16.40 -5.74
CA LEU A 248 1.14 15.73 -5.06
C LEU A 248 -0.06 16.67 -4.83
N GLN A 249 0.17 17.94 -4.48
CA GLN A 249 -0.91 18.92 -4.35
C GLN A 249 -1.52 19.28 -5.71
N ALA A 250 -0.70 19.54 -6.73
CA ALA A 250 -1.17 19.86 -8.07
C ALA A 250 -2.01 18.71 -8.67
N ALA A 251 -1.63 17.46 -8.42
CA ALA A 251 -2.45 16.31 -8.77
C ALA A 251 -3.80 16.32 -8.02
N ALA A 252 -3.82 16.58 -6.71
CA ALA A 252 -5.06 16.70 -5.92
C ALA A 252 -5.97 17.82 -6.43
N ASP A 253 -5.40 18.97 -6.81
CA ASP A 253 -6.12 20.13 -7.32
C ASP A 253 -6.69 19.89 -8.73
N GLU A 254 -5.94 19.19 -9.58
CA GLU A 254 -6.39 18.82 -10.92
C GLU A 254 -7.49 17.74 -10.87
N ILE A 255 -7.37 16.74 -9.98
CA ILE A 255 -8.40 15.74 -9.69
C ILE A 255 -9.69 16.43 -9.23
N ARG A 256 -9.58 17.41 -8.32
CA ARG A 256 -10.73 18.17 -7.79
C ARG A 256 -11.36 19.06 -8.87
N GLY A 257 -10.55 19.76 -9.67
CA GLY A 257 -11.01 20.63 -10.75
C GLY A 257 -11.70 19.88 -11.90
N ASN A 258 -11.22 18.66 -12.22
CA ASN A 258 -11.79 17.82 -13.28
C ASN A 258 -12.94 16.89 -12.80
N GLY A 259 -13.29 16.90 -11.51
CA GLY A 259 -14.36 16.06 -10.97
C GLY A 259 -14.03 14.56 -10.93
N LEU A 260 -12.75 14.23 -10.71
CA LEU A 260 -12.20 12.86 -10.70
C LEU A 260 -12.17 12.21 -9.30
N GLN A 261 -12.91 12.76 -8.32
CA GLN A 261 -13.09 12.11 -7.01
C GLN A 261 -13.61 10.68 -7.19
N GLY A 262 -12.96 9.72 -6.51
CA GLY A 262 -13.25 8.28 -6.61
C GLY A 262 -12.95 7.66 -7.98
N LYS A 263 -12.27 8.39 -8.88
CA LYS A 263 -11.94 7.97 -10.25
C LYS A 263 -10.47 8.20 -10.59
N ALA A 264 -9.62 8.37 -9.59
CA ALA A 264 -8.19 8.56 -9.79
C ALA A 264 -7.36 7.73 -8.80
N VAL A 265 -6.13 7.41 -9.20
CA VAL A 265 -5.11 6.71 -8.40
C VAL A 265 -3.82 7.51 -8.46
N ILE A 266 -3.11 7.66 -7.34
CA ILE A 266 -1.78 8.27 -7.29
C ILE A 266 -0.72 7.16 -7.21
N SER A 267 0.23 7.17 -8.15
CA SER A 267 1.45 6.38 -8.12
C SER A 267 2.63 7.31 -7.86
N VAL A 268 3.29 7.16 -6.70
CA VAL A 268 4.44 7.97 -6.31
C VAL A 268 5.58 7.07 -5.79
N SER A 269 6.46 6.71 -6.72
CA SER A 269 7.66 5.90 -6.49
C SER A 269 8.84 6.70 -5.92
N ILE A 270 8.80 8.03 -5.98
CA ILE A 270 9.80 8.89 -5.38
C ILE A 270 9.66 8.87 -3.86
N LEU A 271 10.75 8.51 -3.18
CA LEU A 271 10.85 8.49 -1.73
C LEU A 271 11.83 9.57 -1.26
N THR A 272 11.49 10.26 -0.16
CA THR A 272 12.35 11.25 0.48
C THR A 272 12.47 11.01 1.98
N ASN A 273 13.54 11.53 2.59
CA ASN A 273 13.66 11.52 4.04
C ASN A 273 12.57 12.42 4.67
N ALA A 274 12.47 12.43 6.00
CA ALA A 274 11.73 13.45 6.73
C ALA A 274 12.72 14.54 7.19
N PRO A 275 13.05 15.57 6.36
CA PRO A 275 14.05 16.57 6.70
C PRO A 275 13.63 17.41 7.91
N SER A 276 12.32 17.65 8.07
CA SER A 276 11.76 18.37 9.21
C SER A 276 10.36 17.87 9.59
N ALA A 277 9.88 18.35 10.74
CA ALA A 277 8.50 18.13 11.18
C ALA A 277 7.49 18.86 10.28
N ALA A 278 7.80 20.07 9.79
CA ALA A 278 6.89 20.82 8.92
C ALA A 278 6.78 20.18 7.53
N TYR A 279 7.87 19.62 6.98
CA TYR A 279 7.82 18.83 5.75
C TYR A 279 6.92 17.60 5.92
N THR A 280 7.10 16.87 7.02
CA THR A 280 6.31 15.68 7.35
C THR A 280 4.82 15.99 7.48
N THR A 281 4.47 17.07 8.18
CA THR A 281 3.08 17.53 8.32
C THR A 281 2.50 18.05 7.00
N SER A 282 3.31 18.69 6.15
CA SER A 282 2.89 19.12 4.81
C SER A 282 2.56 17.92 3.92
N MET A 283 3.44 16.91 3.87
CA MET A 283 3.21 15.66 3.14
C MET A 283 1.96 14.92 3.63
N ARG A 284 1.79 14.81 4.96
CA ARG A 284 0.60 14.24 5.60
C ARG A 284 -0.69 14.96 5.17
N SER A 285 -0.69 16.29 5.21
CA SER A 285 -1.85 17.12 4.84
C SER A 285 -2.30 16.90 3.39
N ILE A 286 -1.34 16.83 2.45
CA ILE A 286 -1.62 16.59 1.02
C ILE A 286 -2.20 15.18 0.82
N ILE A 287 -1.63 14.16 1.45
CA ILE A 287 -2.13 12.78 1.33
C ILE A 287 -3.51 12.63 2.00
N GLN A 288 -3.76 13.32 3.12
CA GLN A 288 -5.10 13.42 3.70
C GLN A 288 -6.10 14.12 2.75
N SER A 289 -5.67 15.10 1.96
CA SER A 289 -6.53 15.72 0.93
C SER A 289 -6.85 14.75 -0.21
N LEU A 290 -5.87 13.96 -0.67
CA LEU A 290 -6.06 12.91 -1.68
C LEU A 290 -7.02 11.81 -1.18
N ILE A 291 -6.87 11.35 0.07
CA ILE A 291 -7.77 10.35 0.67
C ILE A 291 -9.22 10.88 0.76
N LYS A 292 -9.42 12.17 1.12
CA LYS A 292 -10.74 12.82 1.11
C LYS A 292 -11.37 12.94 -0.29
N LEU A 293 -10.56 12.90 -1.35
CA LEU A 293 -10.99 12.82 -2.75
C LEU A 293 -11.22 11.37 -3.22
N ASP A 294 -11.26 10.40 -2.30
CA ASP A 294 -11.37 8.96 -2.60
C ASP A 294 -10.23 8.42 -3.49
N VAL A 295 -9.04 9.06 -3.42
CA VAL A 295 -7.86 8.70 -4.23
C VAL A 295 -6.89 7.84 -3.39
N PRO A 296 -6.70 6.54 -3.71
CA PRO A 296 -5.63 5.75 -3.12
C PRO A 296 -4.25 6.28 -3.54
N VAL A 297 -3.32 6.31 -2.59
CA VAL A 297 -1.91 6.69 -2.80
C VAL A 297 -1.04 5.44 -2.67
N VAL A 298 -0.36 5.09 -3.77
CA VAL A 298 0.50 3.92 -3.90
C VAL A 298 1.96 4.36 -3.98
N THR A 299 2.84 3.75 -3.17
CA THR A 299 4.25 4.14 -3.06
C THR A 299 5.16 2.94 -2.80
N GLY A 300 6.46 3.09 -3.05
CA GLY A 300 7.44 2.02 -2.84
C GLY A 300 7.81 1.83 -1.38
N ALA A 301 8.18 0.61 -0.98
CA ALA A 301 8.73 0.33 0.35
C ALA A 301 10.12 0.96 0.56
N GLY A 302 10.88 1.16 -0.52
CA GLY A 302 12.28 1.60 -0.51
C GLY A 302 13.25 0.46 -0.77
N ASN A 303 14.46 0.80 -1.24
CA ASN A 303 15.46 -0.15 -1.72
C ASN A 303 16.69 -0.21 -0.78
N LYS A 304 16.45 -0.10 0.54
CA LYS A 304 17.48 0.13 1.57
C LYS A 304 17.69 -1.00 2.58
N PHE A 305 17.23 -2.21 2.26
CA PHE A 305 17.42 -3.38 3.12
C PHE A 305 18.90 -3.81 3.23
N GLN A 306 19.66 -3.74 2.13
CA GLN A 306 21.11 -4.06 2.14
C GLN A 306 21.94 -3.06 2.96
N ASP A 307 21.46 -1.83 3.11
CA ASP A 307 22.04 -0.78 3.97
C ASP A 307 21.68 -0.99 5.46
N GLY A 308 21.00 -2.10 5.80
CA GLY A 308 20.63 -2.49 7.16
C GLY A 308 19.29 -1.92 7.65
N ILE A 309 18.51 -1.26 6.77
CA ILE A 309 17.24 -0.61 7.14
C ILE A 309 16.08 -1.53 6.74
N GLU A 310 15.46 -2.22 7.71
CA GLU A 310 14.38 -3.17 7.42
C GLU A 310 13.05 -2.49 7.05
N GLU A 311 12.46 -1.71 7.97
CA GLU A 311 11.12 -1.11 7.78
C GLU A 311 11.14 0.18 6.93
N PRO A 312 10.11 0.43 6.09
CA PRO A 312 9.91 1.70 5.38
C PRO A 312 9.98 2.91 6.30
N HIS A 313 10.97 3.77 6.04
CA HIS A 313 11.35 4.90 6.89
C HIS A 313 11.17 6.26 6.21
N LYS A 314 11.14 6.27 4.88
CA LYS A 314 11.00 7.46 4.03
C LYS A 314 9.53 7.87 3.83
N LEU A 315 9.32 9.14 3.54
CA LEU A 315 8.06 9.69 3.05
C LEU A 315 7.88 9.36 1.55
N PRO A 316 6.65 9.09 1.09
CA PRO A 316 5.41 9.04 1.87
C PRO A 316 5.16 7.68 2.58
N ALA A 317 5.92 6.63 2.28
CA ALA A 317 5.68 5.26 2.77
C ALA A 317 5.51 5.13 4.30
N VAL A 318 6.30 5.85 5.09
CA VAL A 318 6.24 5.82 6.56
C VAL A 318 4.91 6.35 7.14
N LEU A 319 4.12 7.09 6.37
CA LEU A 319 2.78 7.55 6.76
C LEU A 319 1.73 6.42 6.76
N ALA A 320 2.06 5.22 6.26
CA ALA A 320 1.24 4.02 6.40
C ALA A 320 1.02 3.58 7.86
N LYS A 321 1.72 4.20 8.82
CA LYS A 321 1.48 4.10 10.28
C LYS A 321 0.15 4.73 10.74
N GLU A 322 -0.36 5.69 9.98
CA GLU A 322 -1.44 6.60 10.41
C GLU A 322 -2.44 6.97 9.30
N LEU A 323 -2.14 6.64 8.04
CA LEU A 323 -3.00 6.85 6.89
C LEU A 323 -3.10 5.57 6.03
N PRO A 324 -4.19 5.35 5.27
CA PRO A 324 -4.34 4.23 4.34
C PRO A 324 -3.47 4.34 3.06
N VAL A 325 -2.18 4.66 3.21
CA VAL A 325 -1.17 4.57 2.14
C VAL A 325 -0.89 3.10 1.81
N ILE A 326 -0.76 2.80 0.51
CA ILE A 326 -0.47 1.45 0.00
C ILE A 326 1.03 1.38 -0.32
N VAL A 327 1.77 0.64 0.50
CA VAL A 327 3.24 0.52 0.40
C VAL A 327 3.61 -0.78 -0.28
N VAL A 328 4.39 -0.72 -1.34
CA VAL A 328 4.67 -1.83 -2.25
C VAL A 328 6.14 -2.26 -2.14
N GLY A 329 6.36 -3.47 -1.64
CA GLY A 329 7.66 -4.13 -1.65
C GLY A 329 7.98 -4.76 -3.02
N SER A 330 9.25 -5.09 -3.23
CA SER A 330 9.73 -5.78 -4.43
C SER A 330 10.00 -7.26 -4.14
N ALA A 331 9.45 -8.12 -5.00
CA ALA A 331 9.77 -9.54 -5.09
C ALA A 331 10.50 -9.85 -6.41
N ASP A 332 11.21 -10.99 -6.45
CA ASP A 332 11.88 -11.51 -7.64
C ASP A 332 11.07 -12.64 -8.33
N LYS A 333 11.59 -13.10 -9.48
CA LYS A 333 10.96 -14.13 -10.32
C LYS A 333 10.85 -15.52 -9.68
N ASP A 334 11.61 -15.80 -8.62
CA ASP A 334 11.58 -17.06 -7.87
C ASP A 334 10.71 -16.92 -6.59
N PHE A 335 10.04 -15.78 -6.45
CA PHE A 335 9.26 -15.35 -5.30
C PHE A 335 10.07 -15.21 -3.99
N GLY A 336 11.34 -14.85 -4.09
CA GLY A 336 12.06 -14.21 -2.97
C GLY A 336 11.64 -12.75 -2.80
N ILE A 337 11.85 -12.17 -1.61
CA ILE A 337 11.83 -10.71 -1.47
C ILE A 337 13.15 -10.19 -2.05
N SER A 338 13.08 -9.30 -3.03
CA SER A 338 14.27 -8.78 -3.70
C SER A 338 15.26 -8.22 -2.68
N ALA A 339 16.55 -8.54 -2.80
CA ALA A 339 17.53 -8.34 -1.73
C ALA A 339 17.67 -6.87 -1.28
N PHE A 340 17.31 -5.90 -2.12
CA PHE A 340 17.26 -4.47 -1.79
C PHE A 340 15.98 -4.02 -1.07
N SER A 341 14.86 -4.73 -1.22
CA SER A 341 13.54 -4.26 -0.80
C SER A 341 13.43 -4.18 0.72
N GLN A 342 13.05 -3.00 1.21
CA GLN A 342 12.53 -2.85 2.57
C GLN A 342 11.26 -3.70 2.77
N ARG A 343 10.98 -4.02 4.04
CA ARG A 343 10.12 -5.13 4.48
C ARG A 343 9.31 -4.74 5.72
N GLY A 344 8.69 -5.71 6.39
CA GLY A 344 8.03 -5.50 7.67
C GLY A 344 6.58 -5.01 7.56
N ASN A 345 6.07 -4.44 8.65
CA ASN A 345 4.64 -4.27 8.91
C ASN A 345 3.99 -3.11 8.16
N LEU A 346 4.78 -2.17 7.64
CA LEU A 346 4.24 -1.07 6.83
C LEU A 346 3.99 -1.48 5.37
N VAL A 347 4.66 -2.53 4.88
CA VAL A 347 4.44 -3.04 3.53
C VAL A 347 3.02 -3.62 3.46
N THR A 348 2.25 -3.18 2.47
CA THR A 348 0.87 -3.64 2.24
C THR A 348 0.84 -4.90 1.38
N THR A 349 1.75 -4.99 0.42
CA THR A 349 1.90 -6.12 -0.52
C THR A 349 3.28 -6.06 -1.19
N TYR A 350 3.69 -7.14 -1.85
CA TYR A 350 4.80 -7.14 -2.80
C TYR A 350 4.27 -7.26 -4.24
N ALA A 351 4.96 -6.65 -5.21
CA ALA A 351 4.86 -7.03 -6.62
C ALA A 351 6.24 -7.39 -7.14
N ILE A 352 6.30 -8.02 -8.32
CA ILE A 352 7.59 -8.30 -8.97
C ILE A 352 8.25 -6.96 -9.31
N GLY A 353 9.36 -6.65 -8.63
CA GLY A 353 10.08 -5.39 -8.76
C GLY A 353 11.55 -5.57 -9.13
N ALA A 354 12.04 -6.80 -9.20
CA ALA A 354 13.30 -7.14 -9.87
C ALA A 354 13.04 -7.57 -11.32
N ASP A 355 13.96 -7.21 -12.21
CA ASP A 355 14.01 -7.58 -13.63
C ASP A 355 12.72 -7.20 -14.41
N VAL A 356 12.12 -6.06 -14.09
CA VAL A 356 10.84 -5.61 -14.63
C VAL A 356 11.00 -4.98 -16.00
N MET A 357 10.32 -5.54 -17.02
CA MET A 357 10.33 -5.00 -18.38
C MET A 357 9.32 -3.85 -18.56
N CYS A 358 9.79 -2.73 -19.10
CA CYS A 358 9.04 -1.48 -19.31
C CYS A 358 9.55 -0.72 -20.55
N ALA A 359 8.86 0.35 -20.94
CA ALA A 359 9.26 1.22 -22.06
C ALA A 359 10.68 1.80 -21.91
N GLU A 360 11.43 1.79 -23.01
CA GLU A 360 12.70 2.48 -23.13
C GLU A 360 12.46 3.88 -23.70
N SER A 361 13.12 4.90 -23.17
CA SER A 361 13.01 6.26 -23.72
C SER A 361 13.80 6.40 -25.02
N LEU A 362 13.46 7.41 -25.85
CA LEU A 362 14.06 7.70 -27.16
C LEU A 362 13.72 6.70 -28.28
N GLU A 363 13.69 5.40 -28.00
CA GLU A 363 13.39 4.33 -28.97
C GLU A 363 11.96 3.82 -28.81
N ALA A 364 11.03 4.37 -29.59
CA ALA A 364 9.57 4.27 -29.42
C ALA A 364 8.93 2.85 -29.41
N THR A 365 9.71 1.78 -29.57
CA THR A 365 9.25 0.38 -29.59
C THR A 365 10.07 -0.55 -28.67
N SER A 366 11.05 0.01 -27.95
CA SER A 366 12.06 -0.76 -27.23
C SER A 366 11.71 -0.91 -25.74
N LEU A 367 12.32 -1.90 -25.09
CA LEU A 367 12.00 -2.21 -23.70
C LEU A 367 13.26 -2.31 -22.85
N ALA A 368 13.34 -1.39 -21.91
CA ALA A 368 14.32 -1.43 -20.85
C ALA A 368 13.92 -2.48 -19.80
N THR A 369 14.83 -2.76 -18.88
CA THR A 369 14.57 -3.65 -17.75
C THR A 369 15.30 -3.07 -16.56
N HIS A 370 14.55 -2.82 -15.49
CA HIS A 370 15.02 -2.11 -14.30
C HIS A 370 14.54 -2.83 -13.05
N SER A 371 15.17 -2.52 -11.92
CA SER A 371 14.91 -3.19 -10.64
C SER A 371 14.80 -2.18 -9.49
N GLY A 372 13.82 -2.39 -8.61
CA GLY A 372 13.48 -1.46 -7.53
C GLY A 372 11.99 -1.49 -7.17
N THR A 373 11.66 -1.13 -5.93
CA THR A 373 10.25 -0.92 -5.49
C THR A 373 9.51 0.11 -6.35
N SER A 374 10.24 1.03 -7.00
CA SER A 374 9.74 1.98 -8.00
C SER A 374 9.06 1.34 -9.21
N PHE A 375 9.44 0.11 -9.58
CA PHE A 375 8.85 -0.62 -10.74
C PHE A 375 7.76 -1.61 -10.32
N ALA A 376 7.74 -2.00 -9.04
CA ALA A 376 6.64 -2.71 -8.40
C ALA A 376 5.42 -1.80 -8.14
N THR A 377 5.67 -0.57 -7.65
CA THR A 377 4.66 0.47 -7.34
C THR A 377 3.61 0.72 -8.45
N PRO A 378 4.00 1.05 -9.70
CA PRO A 378 3.05 1.36 -10.78
C PRO A 378 2.16 0.19 -11.20
N GLN A 379 2.64 -1.05 -11.04
CA GLN A 379 1.84 -2.25 -11.31
C GLN A 379 0.64 -2.34 -10.35
N ILE A 380 0.86 -2.02 -9.07
CA ILE A 380 -0.21 -1.95 -8.06
C ILE A 380 -1.14 -0.78 -8.36
N ALA A 381 -0.62 0.41 -8.70
CA ALA A 381 -1.47 1.54 -9.09
C ALA A 381 -2.38 1.22 -10.28
N GLY A 382 -1.86 0.51 -11.30
CA GLY A 382 -2.68 -0.03 -12.38
C GLY A 382 -3.67 -1.11 -11.93
N MET A 383 -3.28 -2.02 -11.03
CA MET A 383 -4.20 -3.01 -10.46
C MET A 383 -5.38 -2.36 -9.70
N LEU A 384 -5.15 -1.25 -8.99
CA LEU A 384 -6.21 -0.49 -8.34
C LEU A 384 -7.13 0.19 -9.36
N ALA A 385 -6.58 0.82 -10.39
CA ALA A 385 -7.39 1.43 -11.46
C ALA A 385 -8.24 0.38 -12.20
N TYR A 386 -7.68 -0.82 -12.43
CA TYR A 386 -8.43 -1.98 -12.92
C TYR A 386 -9.60 -2.31 -11.99
N TRP A 387 -9.38 -2.48 -10.68
CA TRP A 387 -10.45 -2.74 -9.71
C TRP A 387 -11.52 -1.65 -9.66
N MET A 388 -11.13 -0.37 -9.67
CA MET A 388 -12.06 0.77 -9.69
C MET A 388 -12.92 0.82 -10.96
N SER A 389 -12.41 0.32 -12.10
CA SER A 389 -13.19 0.17 -13.34
C SER A 389 -14.07 -1.08 -13.41
N HIS A 390 -13.80 -2.08 -12.57
CA HIS A 390 -14.34 -3.43 -12.74
C HIS A 390 -15.65 -3.65 -11.97
N PRO A 391 -16.78 -4.00 -12.64
CA PRO A 391 -18.13 -3.98 -12.04
C PRO A 391 -18.32 -4.81 -10.77
N ASP A 392 -17.50 -5.84 -10.55
CA ASP A 392 -17.60 -6.71 -9.37
C ASP A 392 -16.74 -6.24 -8.19
N PHE A 393 -15.74 -5.38 -8.41
CA PHE A 393 -14.94 -4.76 -7.34
C PHE A 393 -15.45 -3.35 -7.02
N ALA A 394 -15.81 -2.58 -8.04
CA ALA A 394 -16.38 -1.23 -7.90
C ALA A 394 -17.70 -1.17 -7.11
N ARG A 395 -18.39 -2.30 -6.91
CA ARG A 395 -19.57 -2.41 -6.03
C ARG A 395 -19.24 -2.42 -4.54
N ASP A 396 -18.05 -2.90 -4.18
CA ASP A 396 -17.60 -2.96 -2.79
C ASP A 396 -16.93 -1.61 -2.37
N LEU A 397 -16.67 -0.72 -3.33
CA LEU A 397 -16.08 0.61 -3.10
C LEU A 397 -17.14 1.62 -2.65
N SER A 398 -17.10 2.00 -1.38
CA SER A 398 -17.96 3.03 -0.79
C SER A 398 -17.30 4.41 -0.84
N ALA A 399 -18.04 5.43 -1.29
CA ALA A 399 -17.54 6.81 -1.32
C ALA A 399 -17.27 7.36 0.09
N GLY A 400 -16.17 8.10 0.24
CA GLY A 400 -15.61 8.53 1.52
C GLY A 400 -14.63 7.52 2.14
N SER A 401 -14.51 6.30 1.61
CA SER A 401 -13.61 5.25 2.11
C SER A 401 -12.91 4.43 1.02
N ILE A 402 -12.95 4.84 -0.25
CA ILE A 402 -12.39 4.06 -1.38
C ILE A 402 -10.90 3.76 -1.19
N ALA A 403 -10.11 4.73 -0.73
CA ALA A 403 -8.68 4.55 -0.50
C ALA A 403 -8.36 3.48 0.57
N GLU A 404 -9.15 3.46 1.66
CA GLU A 404 -9.00 2.47 2.74
C GLU A 404 -9.47 1.08 2.29
N ILE A 405 -10.61 1.00 1.61
CA ILE A 405 -11.15 -0.25 1.07
C ILE A 405 -10.14 -0.87 0.08
N LEU A 406 -9.58 -0.09 -0.85
CA LEU A 406 -8.59 -0.57 -1.81
C LEU A 406 -7.28 -1.02 -1.14
N ARG A 407 -6.82 -0.33 -0.08
CA ARG A 407 -5.67 -0.80 0.72
C ARG A 407 -5.95 -2.16 1.36
N ASN A 408 -7.11 -2.30 1.99
CA ASN A 408 -7.48 -3.50 2.72
C ASN A 408 -7.76 -4.67 1.75
N MET A 409 -8.37 -4.42 0.59
CA MET A 409 -8.47 -5.37 -0.52
C MET A 409 -7.10 -5.79 -1.06
N THR A 410 -6.16 -4.85 -1.21
CA THR A 410 -4.78 -5.15 -1.67
C THR A 410 -4.11 -6.16 -0.75
N GLY A 411 -4.14 -5.94 0.57
CA GLY A 411 -3.59 -6.89 1.54
C GLY A 411 -4.35 -8.22 1.57
N ALA A 412 -5.69 -8.19 1.57
CA ALA A 412 -6.52 -9.38 1.73
C ALA A 412 -6.58 -10.30 0.48
N LEU A 413 -6.40 -9.75 -0.72
CA LEU A 413 -6.32 -10.52 -1.97
C LEU A 413 -4.88 -10.93 -2.33
N SER A 414 -3.86 -10.36 -1.70
CA SER A 414 -2.47 -10.80 -1.90
C SER A 414 -2.29 -12.28 -1.51
N TYR A 415 -1.60 -13.04 -2.35
CA TYR A 415 -1.39 -14.48 -2.17
C TYR A 415 0.04 -14.83 -1.70
N PRO A 416 0.23 -15.73 -0.70
CA PRO A 416 1.55 -16.16 -0.25
C PRO A 416 2.32 -16.99 -1.29
N ARG A 417 2.93 -16.27 -2.23
CA ARG A 417 4.00 -16.77 -3.12
C ARG A 417 5.37 -16.67 -2.48
N VAL A 418 5.56 -15.68 -1.60
CA VAL A 418 6.84 -15.33 -0.98
C VAL A 418 7.40 -16.50 -0.17
N ALA A 419 8.64 -16.91 -0.47
CA ALA A 419 9.31 -18.01 0.23
C ALA A 419 9.71 -17.66 1.68
N GLU A 420 9.88 -16.38 1.98
CA GLU A 420 10.22 -15.83 3.30
C GLU A 420 8.97 -15.66 4.17
N ALA A 421 8.78 -16.58 5.12
CA ALA A 421 7.62 -16.58 6.00
C ALA A 421 7.61 -15.41 7.01
N GLY A 422 6.46 -14.76 7.17
CA GLY A 422 6.24 -13.67 8.14
C GLY A 422 6.02 -12.30 7.52
N TYR A 423 6.30 -12.13 6.23
CA TYR A 423 6.07 -10.88 5.49
C TYR A 423 4.75 -10.90 4.70
N PRO A 424 4.24 -9.73 4.28
CA PRO A 424 3.07 -9.62 3.40
C PRO A 424 3.18 -10.45 2.11
N PRO A 425 2.05 -10.83 1.47
CA PRO A 425 2.07 -11.70 0.31
C PRO A 425 2.29 -10.92 -1.01
N ILE A 426 2.39 -11.62 -2.14
CA ILE A 426 2.45 -10.97 -3.47
C ILE A 426 1.04 -10.63 -3.95
N ALA A 427 0.85 -9.44 -4.50
CA ALA A 427 -0.41 -8.96 -5.03
C ALA A 427 -1.00 -9.89 -6.11
N TRP A 428 -2.33 -9.98 -6.12
CA TRP A 428 -3.12 -10.67 -7.13
C TRP A 428 -4.32 -9.81 -7.49
N ASN A 429 -4.59 -9.66 -8.79
CA ASN A 429 -5.66 -8.81 -9.33
C ASN A 429 -7.08 -9.40 -9.14
N GLY A 430 -7.20 -10.53 -8.44
CA GLY A 430 -8.48 -11.22 -8.24
C GLY A 430 -9.00 -11.94 -9.49
N TYR A 431 -8.19 -12.10 -10.55
CA TYR A 431 -8.53 -12.93 -11.70
C TYR A 431 -8.90 -14.34 -11.22
N ASP A 432 -10.10 -14.79 -11.57
CA ASP A 432 -10.68 -16.10 -11.19
C ASP A 432 -11.17 -16.22 -9.72
N LEU A 433 -11.52 -15.10 -9.08
CA LEU A 433 -12.34 -15.14 -7.85
C LEU A 433 -13.67 -15.88 -8.01
N ALA A 434 -14.21 -16.00 -9.23
CA ALA A 434 -15.50 -16.64 -9.49
C ALA A 434 -15.46 -18.19 -9.44
N GLU A 435 -14.49 -18.86 -10.09
CA GLU A 435 -14.40 -20.33 -10.01
C GLU A 435 -13.84 -20.81 -8.66
N SER A 436 -13.19 -19.92 -7.88
CA SER A 436 -12.69 -20.21 -6.52
C SER A 436 -13.76 -20.76 -5.58
N CYS A 437 -15.05 -20.50 -5.88
CA CYS A 437 -16.20 -20.95 -5.13
C CYS A 437 -16.85 -22.24 -5.67
N PHE A 438 -16.46 -22.75 -6.86
CA PHE A 438 -17.29 -23.72 -7.60
C PHE A 438 -16.58 -24.93 -8.24
N ASP A 439 -15.32 -24.86 -8.68
CA ASP A 439 -14.71 -26.06 -9.30
C ASP A 439 -13.99 -26.98 -8.29
N SER A 440 -14.64 -28.12 -8.02
CA SER A 440 -14.04 -29.28 -7.35
C SER A 440 -14.22 -30.60 -8.13
N GLY A 441 -14.12 -30.50 -9.47
CA GLY A 441 -13.70 -31.59 -10.35
C GLY A 441 -14.62 -32.81 -10.47
N SER A 442 -15.40 -32.87 -11.56
CA SER A 442 -16.03 -34.12 -12.00
C SER A 442 -15.56 -34.52 -13.41
N GLY A 443 -14.93 -35.69 -13.51
CA GLY A 443 -14.65 -36.30 -14.81
C GLY A 443 -15.88 -37.02 -15.36
N SER A 444 -16.24 -36.69 -16.61
CA SER A 444 -17.10 -37.45 -17.54
C SER A 444 -18.26 -38.30 -16.95
N THR A 445 -19.50 -37.84 -17.16
CA THR A 445 -20.55 -38.70 -17.73
C THR A 445 -21.69 -37.90 -18.36
N ASN A 446 -22.43 -38.51 -19.30
CA ASN A 446 -23.49 -37.85 -20.05
C ASN A 446 -24.76 -37.60 -19.21
N GLY A 447 -25.37 -36.42 -19.35
CA GLY A 447 -26.72 -36.13 -18.85
C GLY A 447 -27.28 -34.82 -19.40
N ARG A 448 -28.45 -34.85 -20.05
CA ARG A 448 -29.21 -33.64 -20.39
C ARG A 448 -30.11 -33.27 -19.20
N GLY A 449 -30.02 -32.03 -18.73
CA GLY A 449 -30.95 -31.47 -17.76
C GLY A 449 -30.61 -30.01 -17.46
N ALA A 450 -31.54 -29.09 -17.72
CA ALA A 450 -31.37 -27.67 -17.44
C ALA A 450 -32.36 -27.25 -16.34
N GLN A 451 -31.87 -26.57 -15.29
CA GLN A 451 -32.69 -25.72 -14.42
C GLN A 451 -31.85 -24.85 -13.48
N GLY A 452 -32.34 -23.62 -13.24
CA GLY A 452 -32.12 -22.81 -12.04
C GLY A 452 -30.70 -22.64 -11.48
N ALA A 453 -29.98 -21.61 -11.93
CA ALA A 453 -28.84 -21.07 -11.20
C ALA A 453 -29.33 -19.97 -10.22
N THR A 454 -29.13 -20.20 -8.92
CA THR A 454 -29.37 -19.19 -7.86
C THR A 454 -28.06 -18.89 -7.17
N SER A 455 -27.50 -17.70 -7.40
CA SER A 455 -26.22 -17.30 -6.81
C SER A 455 -26.40 -16.65 -5.44
N THR A 456 -25.67 -17.12 -4.44
CA THR A 456 -25.61 -16.53 -3.10
C THR A 456 -24.14 -16.24 -2.74
N ARG A 457 -23.70 -15.00 -2.96
CA ARG A 457 -22.33 -14.52 -2.69
C ARG A 457 -22.30 -13.74 -1.37
N ARG A 458 -21.18 -13.85 -0.63
CA ARG A 458 -20.94 -13.05 0.60
C ARG A 458 -20.83 -11.56 0.25
N VAL A 459 -21.43 -10.73 1.08
CA VAL A 459 -21.20 -9.27 1.10
C VAL A 459 -19.99 -8.98 1.98
N LEU A 460 -19.11 -8.08 1.53
CA LEU A 460 -18.07 -7.48 2.36
C LEU A 460 -18.62 -6.17 2.93
N SER A 461 -18.71 -6.06 4.26
CA SER A 461 -19.21 -4.86 4.93
C SER A 461 -18.08 -3.85 5.15
N ALA A 462 -18.28 -2.61 4.70
CA ALA A 462 -17.41 -1.48 5.04
C ALA A 462 -17.42 -1.18 6.55
N ALA A 463 -16.41 -0.46 7.03
CA ALA A 463 -16.32 0.04 8.39
C ALA A 463 -16.47 1.57 8.40
N ASP A 464 -17.27 2.10 9.34
CA ASP A 464 -17.51 3.54 9.47
C ASP A 464 -16.46 4.23 10.36
N GLY A 465 -15.89 5.33 9.88
CA GLY A 465 -15.01 6.22 10.66
C GLY A 465 -15.80 7.33 11.38
N PRO A 466 -15.51 7.65 12.66
CA PRO A 466 -16.29 8.60 13.44
C PRO A 466 -15.92 10.06 13.18
N THR A 467 -16.90 10.91 12.88
CA THR A 467 -16.77 12.38 12.89
C THR A 467 -16.69 12.93 14.32
N THR A 468 -15.83 13.94 14.53
CA THR A 468 -15.68 14.65 15.80
C THR A 468 -16.51 15.95 15.85
N THR A 469 -16.95 16.37 17.05
CA THR A 469 -17.42 17.73 17.32
C THR A 469 -17.18 18.08 18.79
N THR A 470 -16.73 19.30 19.06
CA THR A 470 -16.07 19.67 20.33
C THR A 470 -16.93 20.54 21.24
N THR A 471 -16.92 20.30 22.56
CA THR A 471 -17.19 21.32 23.59
C THR A 471 -16.56 20.94 24.94
N SER A 472 -16.47 21.88 25.88
CA SER A 472 -15.32 21.95 26.80
C SER A 472 -15.58 21.68 28.29
N ALA A 473 -14.57 21.10 28.94
CA ALA A 473 -14.09 21.32 30.32
C ALA A 473 -14.96 20.91 31.54
N ILE A 474 -14.44 19.98 32.35
CA ILE A 474 -13.70 20.24 33.61
C ILE A 474 -13.15 18.90 34.15
N GLU A 475 -11.99 18.90 34.81
CA GLU A 475 -11.35 17.68 35.35
C GLU A 475 -11.93 17.21 36.69
N THR A 476 -12.13 15.90 36.86
CA THR A 476 -11.75 15.18 38.09
C THR A 476 -11.52 13.69 37.79
N ALA A 477 -10.52 13.06 38.41
CA ALA A 477 -10.04 11.75 37.97
C ALA A 477 -10.81 10.55 38.56
N THR A 478 -11.35 9.70 37.70
CA THR A 478 -11.51 8.24 37.91
C THR A 478 -11.53 7.55 36.55
N ALA A 479 -10.98 6.34 36.44
CA ALA A 479 -10.84 5.67 35.14
C ALA A 479 -12.19 5.14 34.62
N ALA A 480 -12.53 5.51 33.38
CA ALA A 480 -13.66 4.97 32.63
C ALA A 480 -13.20 4.62 31.20
N PRO A 481 -13.30 3.35 30.76
CA PRO A 481 -13.03 2.97 29.36
C PRO A 481 -14.21 3.36 28.47
N GLY A 482 -13.96 3.95 27.29
CA GLY A 482 -15.03 4.69 26.61
C GLY A 482 -14.92 5.02 25.13
N THR A 483 -14.22 4.24 24.31
CA THR A 483 -14.50 4.07 22.85
C THR A 483 -13.71 2.89 22.29
N CYS A 484 -14.19 1.67 22.51
CA CYS A 484 -13.75 0.48 21.77
C CYS A 484 -14.88 0.03 20.85
N ASN A 485 -14.60 -0.13 19.56
CA ASN A 485 -15.55 -0.67 18.60
C ASN A 485 -15.73 -2.18 18.81
N LEU A 486 -16.94 -2.69 18.57
CA LEU A 486 -17.27 -4.12 18.67
C LEU A 486 -16.60 -4.92 17.55
N CYS A 487 -15.41 -5.45 17.83
CA CYS A 487 -14.64 -6.29 16.92
C CYS A 487 -14.45 -7.71 17.50
N GLY A 488 -14.97 -8.73 16.80
CA GLY A 488 -14.54 -10.12 16.99
C GLY A 488 -15.59 -11.13 17.46
N ALA A 489 -16.61 -11.41 16.65
CA ALA A 489 -17.31 -12.70 16.66
C ALA A 489 -17.84 -13.02 15.25
N MET A 490 -17.62 -14.24 14.73
CA MET A 490 -18.34 -14.68 13.52
C MET A 490 -19.78 -15.06 13.90
N LEU A 491 -20.73 -14.54 13.12
CA LEU A 491 -22.13 -14.91 13.18
C LEU A 491 -22.39 -16.04 12.16
N ASP A 492 -22.84 -17.20 12.63
CA ASP A 492 -23.45 -18.24 11.78
C ASP A 492 -24.87 -18.55 12.30
N ASN A 493 -25.79 -17.63 11.95
CA ASN A 493 -27.24 -17.73 11.71
C ASN A 493 -28.23 -18.45 12.67
N GLU A 494 -29.49 -18.00 12.53
CA GLU A 494 -30.77 -18.65 12.91
C GLU A 494 -31.30 -18.58 14.36
N ASN A 495 -30.66 -17.89 15.30
CA ASN A 495 -31.38 -17.34 16.48
C ASN A 495 -30.69 -16.13 17.12
N ALA A 496 -31.50 -15.14 17.55
CA ALA A 496 -31.02 -13.87 18.11
C ALA A 496 -30.75 -13.96 19.63
N SER A 497 -29.71 -14.69 20.03
CA SER A 497 -29.37 -14.96 21.45
C SER A 497 -28.06 -14.33 21.95
N ASN A 498 -27.27 -13.69 21.07
CA ASN A 498 -25.91 -13.22 21.37
C ASN A 498 -25.77 -11.73 21.02
N LEU A 499 -25.02 -10.98 21.82
CA LEU A 499 -24.72 -9.55 21.57
C LEU A 499 -23.40 -9.33 20.82
N GLY A 500 -22.55 -10.34 20.77
CA GLY A 500 -21.23 -10.29 20.15
C GLY A 500 -20.11 -10.61 21.13
N GLY A 501 -18.90 -10.21 20.77
CA GLY A 501 -17.70 -10.39 21.57
C GLY A 501 -16.65 -9.32 21.27
N GLN A 502 -15.64 -9.26 22.12
CA GLN A 502 -14.53 -8.30 22.03
C GLN A 502 -13.21 -9.03 22.30
N VAL A 503 -12.24 -8.80 21.41
CA VAL A 503 -10.84 -9.20 21.58
C VAL A 503 -10.06 -8.17 22.40
N ASP A 504 -8.94 -8.60 23.00
CA ASP A 504 -8.03 -7.78 23.80
C ASP A 504 -8.71 -7.04 24.97
N CYS A 505 -9.65 -7.71 25.64
CA CYS A 505 -10.32 -7.21 26.85
C CYS A 505 -9.60 -7.63 28.14
N ASP A 506 -9.43 -6.70 29.08
CA ASP A 506 -8.74 -6.93 30.36
C ASP A 506 -9.61 -7.66 31.41
N GLY A 507 -9.75 -8.97 31.24
CA GLY A 507 -10.22 -9.86 32.29
C GLY A 507 -11.74 -9.97 32.46
N ALA A 508 -12.14 -10.86 33.38
CA ALA A 508 -13.54 -11.14 33.68
C ALA A 508 -14.32 -9.92 34.20
N VAL A 509 -13.66 -8.97 34.87
CA VAL A 509 -14.27 -7.73 35.36
C VAL A 509 -14.70 -6.82 34.19
N TYR A 510 -13.95 -6.82 33.08
CA TYR A 510 -14.33 -6.10 31.87
C TYR A 510 -15.56 -6.72 31.21
N ALA A 511 -15.57 -8.05 31.04
CA ALA A 511 -16.75 -8.75 30.52
C ALA A 511 -18.01 -8.50 31.37
N GLN A 512 -17.86 -8.44 32.70
CA GLN A 512 -18.94 -8.09 33.62
C GLN A 512 -19.46 -6.66 33.38
N SER A 513 -18.59 -5.66 33.43
CA SER A 513 -19.02 -4.25 33.30
C SER A 513 -19.58 -3.93 31.92
N SER A 514 -19.05 -4.53 30.85
CA SER A 514 -19.63 -4.43 29.49
C SER A 514 -21.01 -5.06 29.39
N CYS A 515 -21.31 -6.12 30.16
CA CYS A 515 -22.64 -6.70 30.23
C CYS A 515 -23.59 -5.84 31.07
N GLU A 516 -23.15 -5.36 32.25
CA GLU A 516 -23.94 -4.50 33.13
C GLU A 516 -24.29 -3.14 32.49
N ALA A 517 -23.43 -2.63 31.61
CA ALA A 517 -23.68 -1.42 30.82
C ALA A 517 -24.64 -1.62 29.63
N ASN A 518 -24.99 -2.86 29.25
CA ASN A 518 -25.85 -3.17 28.12
C ASN A 518 -27.20 -3.75 28.59
N PRO A 519 -28.33 -3.04 28.42
CA PRO A 519 -29.63 -3.46 28.96
C PRO A 519 -30.16 -4.75 28.36
N ASP A 520 -29.69 -5.16 27.17
CA ASP A 520 -30.08 -6.41 26.53
C ASP A 520 -29.21 -7.60 26.99
N CYS A 521 -28.07 -7.37 27.64
CA CYS A 521 -27.21 -8.44 28.15
C CYS A 521 -27.86 -9.17 29.34
N LYS A 522 -27.73 -10.50 29.39
CA LYS A 522 -28.28 -11.39 30.44
C LYS A 522 -27.28 -12.43 30.96
N SER A 523 -26.13 -12.57 30.31
CA SER A 523 -24.91 -13.18 30.86
C SER A 523 -23.68 -12.85 30.01
N TRP A 524 -22.50 -13.14 30.54
CA TRP A 524 -21.20 -12.90 29.89
C TRP A 524 -20.23 -14.06 30.17
N ALA A 525 -19.17 -14.16 29.37
CA ALA A 525 -18.04 -15.06 29.62
C ALA A 525 -16.71 -14.38 29.27
N TYR A 526 -15.63 -14.82 29.91
CA TYR A 526 -14.25 -14.38 29.65
C TYR A 526 -13.32 -15.58 29.46
N GLY A 527 -12.40 -15.49 28.51
CA GLY A 527 -11.39 -16.49 28.22
C GLY A 527 -10.25 -15.94 27.36
N SER A 528 -9.54 -16.81 26.66
CA SER A 528 -8.55 -16.41 25.66
C SER A 528 -8.49 -17.38 24.49
N ASP A 529 -8.24 -16.84 23.31
CA ASP A 529 -8.02 -17.58 22.06
C ASP A 529 -6.51 -17.79 21.86
N ASN A 530 -6.08 -19.05 21.75
CA ASN A 530 -4.67 -19.42 21.69
C ASN A 530 -4.24 -19.68 20.24
N ARG A 531 -3.47 -18.75 19.66
CA ARG A 531 -2.94 -18.80 18.30
C ARG A 531 -1.56 -19.46 18.22
N GLY A 532 -1.21 -20.29 19.20
CA GLY A 532 0.03 -21.08 19.26
C GLY A 532 1.25 -20.30 19.74
N ASN A 533 1.55 -19.16 19.10
CA ASN A 533 2.67 -18.30 19.46
C ASN A 533 2.30 -17.21 20.49
N TYR A 534 1.01 -16.88 20.61
CA TYR A 534 0.46 -15.94 21.58
C TYR A 534 -1.01 -16.27 21.85
N ALA A 535 -1.58 -15.69 22.91
CA ALA A 535 -2.99 -15.83 23.26
C ALA A 535 -3.65 -14.45 23.39
N ILE A 536 -4.82 -14.29 22.77
CA ILE A 536 -5.62 -13.07 22.72
C ILE A 536 -6.71 -13.17 23.80
N PRO A 537 -6.86 -12.21 24.74
CA PRO A 537 -7.99 -12.17 25.66
C PRO A 537 -9.32 -12.01 24.90
N VAL A 538 -10.39 -12.69 25.32
CA VAL A 538 -11.70 -12.60 24.66
C VAL A 538 -12.85 -12.53 25.67
N CYS A 539 -13.75 -11.56 25.45
CA CYS A 539 -15.00 -11.36 26.18
C CYS A 539 -16.19 -11.70 25.26
N LEU A 540 -17.20 -12.40 25.78
CA LEU A 540 -18.41 -12.79 25.06
C LEU A 540 -19.67 -12.35 25.83
N LEU A 541 -20.67 -11.81 25.12
CA LEU A 541 -21.89 -11.24 25.70
C LEU A 541 -23.16 -11.89 25.10
N PHE A 542 -24.12 -12.25 25.95
CA PHE A 542 -25.31 -13.04 25.60
C PHE A 542 -26.60 -12.33 26.01
N THR A 543 -27.66 -12.39 25.18
CA THR A 543 -29.02 -11.91 25.54
C THR A 543 -29.82 -12.94 26.34
N GLN A 544 -29.22 -14.09 26.66
CA GLN A 544 -29.78 -15.14 27.51
C GLN A 544 -28.81 -15.46 28.66
N SER A 545 -29.29 -16.15 29.69
CA SER A 545 -28.49 -16.48 30.88
C SER A 545 -27.80 -17.84 30.72
N ALA A 546 -26.49 -17.84 30.46
CA ALA A 546 -25.65 -19.03 30.46
C ALA A 546 -25.44 -19.54 31.89
N THR A 547 -25.71 -20.83 32.12
CA THR A 547 -25.76 -21.41 33.48
C THR A 547 -24.53 -22.24 33.86
N GLU A 548 -23.62 -22.55 32.93
CA GLU A 548 -22.41 -23.34 33.25
C GLU A 548 -21.25 -23.05 32.26
N ILE A 549 -20.01 -23.08 32.76
CA ILE A 549 -18.77 -22.95 31.98
C ILE A 549 -17.81 -24.09 32.37
N THR A 550 -17.68 -25.11 31.52
CA THR A 550 -16.85 -26.29 31.79
C THR A 550 -15.44 -26.11 31.22
N ARG A 551 -14.39 -26.18 32.05
CA ARG A 551 -12.99 -26.23 31.58
C ARG A 551 -12.57 -27.68 31.30
N ILE A 552 -11.99 -27.93 30.13
CA ILE A 552 -11.35 -29.21 29.78
C ILE A 552 -9.83 -29.09 30.02
N PRO A 553 -9.18 -30.00 30.78
CA PRO A 553 -7.72 -29.95 30.99
C PRO A 553 -6.91 -30.33 29.75
N HIS A 554 -5.68 -29.80 29.64
CA HIS A 554 -4.71 -30.24 28.63
C HIS A 554 -4.33 -31.72 28.79
N ILE A 555 -4.29 -32.44 27.66
CA ILE A 555 -3.64 -33.75 27.54
C ILE A 555 -2.47 -33.60 26.56
N SER A 556 -1.25 -33.81 27.03
CA SER A 556 -0.03 -33.58 26.26
C SER A 556 0.49 -34.87 25.63
N TYR A 557 0.50 -34.98 24.29
CA TYR A 557 1.39 -35.92 23.59
C TYR A 557 1.77 -35.46 22.17
N GLY A 558 3.09 -35.45 21.91
CA GLY A 558 3.72 -35.72 20.61
C GLY A 558 3.26 -35.00 19.33
N ARG A 559 4.00 -33.95 18.95
CA ARG A 559 4.21 -33.44 17.57
C ARG A 559 3.10 -33.75 16.53
N LEU A 560 2.26 -32.77 16.24
CA LEU A 560 1.49 -32.74 14.98
C LEU A 560 1.50 -31.34 14.37
N CYS A 561 1.80 -31.23 13.08
CA CYS A 561 1.64 -29.98 12.33
C CYS A 561 0.16 -29.81 11.96
N ILE A 562 -0.45 -28.70 12.36
CA ILE A 562 -1.86 -28.42 12.03
C ILE A 562 -1.91 -27.77 10.65
N TYR A 563 -2.25 -28.56 9.63
CA TYR A 563 -2.85 -28.05 8.41
C TYR A 563 -4.34 -27.74 8.65
N PRO A 564 -4.95 -26.77 7.94
CA PRO A 564 -6.40 -26.57 7.97
C PRO A 564 -7.14 -27.84 7.50
N MET A 565 -8.29 -28.13 8.11
CA MET A 565 -9.04 -29.36 7.82
C MET A 565 -9.65 -29.37 6.41
N ASP A 566 -9.42 -30.46 5.66
CA ASP A 566 -10.13 -30.73 4.41
C ASP A 566 -11.59 -31.12 4.69
N ALA A 567 -12.52 -30.18 4.49
CA ALA A 567 -13.95 -30.41 4.65
C ALA A 567 -14.54 -31.38 3.61
N CYS A 568 -13.88 -31.60 2.46
CA CYS A 568 -14.35 -32.52 1.42
C CYS A 568 -14.21 -33.99 1.85
N ALA A 569 -13.24 -34.30 2.73
CA ALA A 569 -13.03 -35.64 3.26
C ALA A 569 -14.21 -36.13 4.12
N THR A 570 -14.72 -35.30 5.03
CA THR A 570 -15.78 -35.70 5.98
C THR A 570 -17.12 -35.98 5.28
N VAL A 571 -17.50 -35.15 4.29
CA VAL A 571 -18.75 -35.31 3.51
C VAL A 571 -18.77 -36.63 2.73
N LYS A 572 -17.61 -37.15 2.30
CA LYS A 572 -17.50 -38.48 1.67
C LYS A 572 -17.77 -39.63 2.66
N ALA A 573 -17.45 -39.46 3.94
CA ALA A 573 -17.66 -40.51 4.96
C ALA A 573 -19.14 -40.66 5.36
N ALA A 574 -19.88 -39.56 5.47
CA ALA A 574 -21.28 -39.54 5.90
C ALA A 574 -22.22 -40.38 4.99
N LYS A 575 -21.87 -40.57 3.71
CA LYS A 575 -22.65 -41.32 2.71
C LYS A 575 -22.85 -42.82 3.01
N LYS A 576 -22.28 -43.34 4.10
CA LYS A 576 -22.44 -44.75 4.54
C LYS A 576 -23.29 -44.92 5.81
N TRP A 577 -23.78 -43.84 6.42
CA TRP A 577 -24.49 -43.89 7.70
C TRP A 577 -25.97 -44.26 7.50
N LYS A 578 -26.50 -45.18 8.33
CA LYS A 578 -27.84 -45.77 8.12
C LYS A 578 -28.99 -45.13 8.93
N ASN A 579 -28.69 -44.35 9.97
CA ASN A 579 -29.67 -43.65 10.79
C ASN A 579 -29.15 -42.23 11.08
N VAL A 580 -29.91 -41.20 10.70
CA VAL A 580 -29.61 -39.78 10.97
C VAL A 580 -30.95 -39.05 11.15
N LYS A 581 -31.04 -38.10 12.09
CA LYS A 581 -32.19 -37.17 12.19
C LYS A 581 -31.88 -35.85 11.48
N PRO A 582 -32.84 -35.22 10.78
CA PRO A 582 -32.59 -34.00 10.00
C PRO A 582 -32.70 -32.73 10.85
N GLN A 583 -31.61 -32.35 11.52
CA GLN A 583 -31.36 -30.97 11.94
C GLN A 583 -29.90 -30.63 11.58
N THR A 584 -29.77 -29.59 10.75
CA THR A 584 -28.59 -28.78 10.34
C THR A 584 -27.22 -29.49 10.14
N TRP A 585 -26.65 -29.35 8.94
CA TRP A 585 -25.27 -29.78 8.63
C TRP A 585 -24.26 -28.65 8.92
N TYR A 586 -22.97 -29.02 9.11
CA TYR A 586 -21.79 -28.19 9.43
C TYR A 586 -21.78 -27.58 10.85
N TYR A 587 -20.71 -27.69 11.67
CA TYR A 587 -19.56 -28.62 11.65
C TYR A 587 -19.02 -28.82 13.08
N SER A 588 -18.62 -30.03 13.45
CA SER A 588 -17.89 -30.32 14.70
C SER A 588 -17.17 -31.68 14.61
N PRO A 589 -15.95 -31.84 15.15
CA PRO A 589 -15.25 -33.13 15.19
C PRO A 589 -15.86 -34.07 16.25
N TRP A 590 -16.86 -34.85 15.83
CA TRP A 590 -17.53 -35.82 16.71
C TRP A 590 -16.58 -36.89 17.27
N VAL A 591 -16.44 -36.91 18.59
CA VAL A 591 -15.74 -37.99 19.31
C VAL A 591 -16.55 -39.28 19.20
N HIS A 592 -15.89 -40.39 18.87
CA HIS A 592 -16.52 -41.71 18.86
C HIS A 592 -16.86 -42.16 20.29
N VAL A 593 -18.13 -42.49 20.56
CA VAL A 593 -18.58 -43.05 21.84
C VAL A 593 -19.28 -44.38 21.59
N ASN A 594 -18.77 -45.47 22.18
CA ASN A 594 -19.28 -46.84 21.98
C ASN A 594 -20.40 -47.23 22.97
N THR A 595 -20.94 -46.28 23.74
CA THR A 595 -21.98 -46.48 24.75
C THR A 595 -23.01 -45.37 24.67
N PRO A 596 -24.31 -45.63 24.94
CA PRO A 596 -25.31 -44.58 25.07
C PRO A 596 -24.92 -43.58 26.17
N ILE A 597 -25.01 -42.29 25.87
CA ILE A 597 -25.04 -41.22 26.87
C ILE A 597 -26.53 -40.98 27.16
N PRO A 598 -26.96 -40.91 28.44
CA PRO A 598 -28.36 -40.75 28.82
C PRO A 598 -28.91 -39.35 28.53
#